data_AF-A0A7Z9RYR0-F1
#
_entry.id   AF-A0A7Z9RYR0-F1
#
_cell.length_a   1.000
_cell.length_b   1.000
_cell.length_c   1.000
_cell.angle_alpha   90.00
_cell.angle_beta   90.00
_cell.angle_gamma   90.00
#
_symmetry.space_group_name_H-M   'P 1'
#
loop_
_entity.id
_entity.type
_entity.pdbx_description
1 polymer ?
#
loop_
_entity_poly.entity_id
_entity_poly.type
_entity_poly.pdbx_seq_one_letter_code
_entity_poly.pdbx_strand_id
1 'polypeptide(L)'
;AIDPDLLTLSGGRSPVILWSGIVSGFAIGIGYLGQPHLAVRYMSLRSPQDVSAARGIAVVYGFLTYGGAVLMGIVALAWFGASNFTDTELMMPAFAQAVFPGWLAGLLICGALAAMMSTADSQLLVTSSSFTEDLYHQEMEPDASQEKLVKIGRIVTVVVGLIAFALTFYSGSSIFKKVLFAWAGLGAAFGPPMLLCLWWSGVTRNGVLAGMITGLTTVLLWDNLDVNAWLSDQVEGLRLYSLAPGFLLSLLVTWGVSAMTRRSDK
;
A
#
# COMPACT_ATOMS: atom_id res chain seq x y z
N ALA A 1 -3.28 -33.23 -11.27
CA ALA A 1 -2.04 -32.93 -12.02
C ALA A 1 -1.78 -31.44 -11.91
N ILE A 2 -0.52 -31.01 -11.76
CA ILE A 2 -0.15 -29.59 -11.81
C ILE A 2 -0.33 -29.13 -13.26
N ASP A 3 -0.97 -27.98 -13.44
CA ASP A 3 -1.22 -27.40 -14.77
C ASP A 3 0.13 -27.11 -15.47
N PRO A 4 0.41 -27.73 -16.64
CA PRO A 4 1.68 -27.56 -17.35
C PRO A 4 1.94 -26.11 -17.77
N ASP A 5 0.89 -25.30 -17.91
CA ASP A 5 1.03 -23.89 -18.25
C ASP A 5 1.74 -23.09 -17.15
N LEU A 6 1.68 -23.52 -15.88
CA LEU A 6 2.38 -22.91 -14.76
C LEU A 6 3.92 -23.01 -14.86
N LEU A 7 4.44 -23.89 -15.73
CA LEU A 7 5.88 -24.02 -15.99
C LEU A 7 6.37 -23.05 -17.08
N THR A 8 5.45 -22.39 -17.78
CA THR A 8 5.79 -21.38 -18.80
C THR A 8 6.00 -20.02 -18.14
N LEU A 9 6.86 -19.17 -18.74
CA LEU A 9 7.13 -17.83 -18.22
C LEU A 9 5.87 -16.95 -18.15
N SER A 10 4.87 -17.26 -18.97
CA SER A 10 3.58 -16.58 -18.99
C SER A 10 2.50 -17.25 -18.13
N GLY A 11 2.74 -18.45 -17.58
CA GLY A 11 1.71 -19.18 -16.86
C GLY A 11 0.50 -19.53 -17.73
N GLY A 12 0.68 -19.69 -19.05
CA GLY A 12 -0.41 -19.85 -20.03
C GLY A 12 -1.20 -18.58 -20.35
N ARG A 13 -0.82 -17.42 -19.79
CA ARG A 13 -1.54 -16.15 -19.98
C ARG A 13 -1.10 -15.43 -21.25
N SER A 14 -1.99 -14.58 -21.78
CA SER A 14 -1.66 -13.74 -22.93
C SER A 14 -0.50 -12.78 -22.59
N PRO A 15 0.34 -12.40 -23.57
CA PRO A 15 1.41 -11.43 -23.36
C PRO A 15 0.91 -10.10 -22.79
N VAL A 16 -0.31 -9.69 -23.16
CA VAL A 16 -0.95 -8.46 -22.66
C VAL A 16 -1.20 -8.54 -21.15
N ILE A 17 -1.73 -9.67 -20.67
CA ILE A 17 -1.93 -9.88 -19.23
C ILE A 17 -0.58 -9.85 -18.49
N LEU A 18 0.45 -10.50 -19.04
CA LEU A 18 1.78 -10.53 -18.45
C LEU A 18 2.38 -9.13 -18.34
N TRP A 19 2.40 -8.36 -19.44
CA TRP A 19 2.94 -7.00 -19.43
C TRP A 19 2.14 -6.05 -18.53
N SER A 20 0.81 -6.15 -18.55
CA SER A 20 -0.04 -5.34 -17.68
C SER A 20 0.20 -5.64 -16.19
N GLY A 21 0.46 -6.91 -15.85
CA GLY A 21 0.87 -7.33 -14.51
C GLY A 21 2.24 -6.79 -14.10
N ILE A 22 3.22 -6.81 -15.01
CA ILE A 22 4.57 -6.26 -14.76
C ILE A 22 4.48 -4.74 -14.51
N VAL A 23 3.82 -3.99 -15.38
CA VAL A 23 3.63 -2.54 -15.24
C VAL A 23 2.89 -2.22 -13.93
N SER A 24 1.84 -2.99 -13.62
CA SER A 24 1.11 -2.88 -12.36
C SER A 24 1.98 -3.19 -11.14
N GLY A 25 2.89 -4.15 -11.24
CA GLY A 25 3.85 -4.48 -10.18
C GLY A 25 4.82 -3.34 -9.90
N PHE A 26 5.36 -2.70 -10.95
CA PHE A 26 6.20 -1.51 -10.80
C PHE A 26 5.43 -0.34 -10.18
N ALA A 27 4.12 -0.25 -10.42
CA ALA A 27 3.29 0.80 -9.83
C ALA A 27 3.22 0.70 -8.29
N ILE A 28 3.32 -0.49 -7.70
CA ILE A 28 3.43 -0.64 -6.23
C ILE A 28 4.65 0.12 -5.70
N GLY A 29 5.78 0.04 -6.42
CA GLY A 29 7.04 0.69 -6.06
C GLY A 29 6.95 2.21 -6.00
N ILE A 30 6.29 2.86 -6.98
CA ILE A 30 6.09 4.33 -6.95
C ILE A 30 5.16 4.76 -5.82
N GLY A 31 4.28 3.87 -5.35
CA GLY A 31 3.37 4.13 -4.23
C GLY A 31 4.08 4.42 -2.92
N TYR A 32 5.33 3.97 -2.73
CA TYR A 32 6.16 4.28 -1.56
C TYR A 32 6.32 5.79 -1.35
N LEU A 33 6.34 6.57 -2.45
CA LEU A 33 6.44 8.02 -2.37
C LEU A 33 5.21 8.63 -1.69
N GLY A 34 4.01 8.07 -1.86
CA GLY A 34 2.80 8.66 -1.29
C GLY A 34 2.44 8.21 0.12
N GLN A 35 3.31 7.47 0.83
CA GLN A 35 2.98 6.90 2.14
C GLN A 35 3.51 7.79 3.29
N PRO A 36 2.63 8.47 4.07
CA PRO A 36 3.07 9.34 5.15
C PRO A 36 3.86 8.58 6.24
N HIS A 37 3.42 7.38 6.59
CA HIS A 37 4.08 6.52 7.58
C HIS A 37 5.49 6.08 7.16
N LEU A 38 5.80 6.05 5.86
CA LEU A 38 7.15 5.78 5.36
C LEU A 38 7.99 7.05 5.27
N ALA A 39 7.38 8.18 4.89
CA ALA A 39 8.05 9.48 4.87
C ALA A 39 8.65 9.83 6.25
N VAL A 40 7.91 9.60 7.33
CA VAL A 40 8.40 9.80 8.71
C VAL A 40 9.61 8.91 9.03
N ARG A 41 9.66 7.68 8.47
CA ARG A 41 10.82 6.80 8.65
C ARG A 41 12.05 7.32 7.90
N TYR A 42 11.89 7.91 6.72
CA TYR A 42 13.01 8.56 6.03
C TYR A 42 13.52 9.79 6.81
N MET A 43 12.64 10.54 7.45
CA MET A 43 13.00 11.68 8.31
C MET A 43 13.75 11.26 9.58
N SER A 44 13.64 9.99 10.00
CA SER A 44 14.36 9.45 11.16
C SER A 44 15.82 9.04 10.88
N LEU A 45 16.28 9.17 9.63
CA LEU A 45 17.68 8.92 9.27
C LEU A 45 18.60 9.92 9.97
N ARG A 46 19.70 9.40 10.54
CA ARG A 46 20.66 10.21 11.30
C ARG A 46 21.46 11.16 10.42
N SER A 47 21.81 10.70 9.22
CA SER A 47 22.58 11.46 8.26
C SER A 47 22.20 11.08 6.82
N PRO A 48 22.33 12.00 5.84
CA PRO A 48 22.12 11.67 4.43
C PRO A 48 23.06 10.58 3.89
N GLN A 49 24.24 10.41 4.50
CA GLN A 49 25.21 9.39 4.10
C GLN A 49 24.70 7.96 4.37
N ASP A 50 23.85 7.79 5.39
CA ASP A 50 23.26 6.50 5.78
C ASP A 50 22.24 5.96 4.76
N VAL A 51 21.75 6.81 3.85
CA VAL A 51 20.77 6.43 2.80
C VAL A 51 21.29 5.28 1.94
N SER A 52 22.58 5.27 1.64
CA SER A 52 23.19 4.23 0.78
C SER A 52 23.14 2.84 1.43
N ALA A 53 23.49 2.76 2.71
CA ALA A 53 23.43 1.55 3.52
C ALA A 53 21.98 1.12 3.75
N ALA A 54 21.11 2.05 4.15
CA ALA A 54 19.68 1.80 4.36
C ALA A 54 19.01 1.24 3.10
N ARG A 55 19.32 1.80 1.92
CA ARG A 55 18.85 1.30 0.62
C ARG A 55 19.32 -0.14 0.37
N GLY A 56 20.60 -0.43 0.60
CA GLY A 56 21.16 -1.77 0.43
C GLY A 56 20.45 -2.81 1.30
N ILE A 57 20.27 -2.49 2.58
CA ILE A 57 19.54 -3.34 3.53
C ILE A 57 18.10 -3.54 3.07
N ALA A 58 17.39 -2.47 2.69
CA ALA A 58 16.00 -2.54 2.26
C ALA A 58 15.82 -3.40 1.00
N VAL A 59 16.71 -3.27 0.01
CA VAL A 59 16.64 -4.05 -1.24
C VAL A 59 16.94 -5.53 -0.98
N VAL A 60 18.00 -5.84 -0.22
CA VAL A 60 18.34 -7.24 0.10
C VAL A 60 17.23 -7.90 0.92
N TYR A 61 16.73 -7.20 1.94
CA TYR A 61 15.65 -7.70 2.77
C TYR A 61 14.34 -7.86 1.98
N GLY A 62 14.00 -6.90 1.12
CA GLY A 62 12.85 -6.99 0.22
C GLY A 62 12.95 -8.18 -0.73
N PHE A 63 14.12 -8.40 -1.34
CA PHE A 63 14.35 -9.55 -2.21
C PHE A 63 14.16 -10.88 -1.48
N LEU A 64 14.73 -11.02 -0.26
CA LEU A 64 14.60 -12.23 0.54
C LEU A 64 13.15 -12.50 0.97
N THR A 65 12.43 -11.46 1.41
CA THR A 65 11.05 -11.59 1.92
C THR A 65 10.03 -11.82 0.81
N TYR A 66 10.06 -11.03 -0.26
CA TYR A 66 9.17 -11.22 -1.39
C TYR A 66 9.51 -12.51 -2.15
N GLY A 67 10.80 -12.79 -2.39
CA GLY A 67 11.24 -14.03 -3.00
C GLY A 67 10.82 -15.25 -2.17
N GLY A 68 11.01 -15.20 -0.85
CA GLY A 68 10.56 -16.24 0.06
C GLY A 68 9.04 -16.46 0.03
N ALA A 69 8.25 -15.38 0.00
CA ALA A 69 6.79 -15.46 -0.10
C ALA A 69 6.32 -16.09 -1.43
N VAL A 70 6.93 -15.71 -2.55
CA VAL A 70 6.61 -16.31 -3.87
C VAL A 70 6.98 -17.79 -3.90
N LEU A 71 8.18 -18.15 -3.44
CA LEU A 71 8.62 -19.55 -3.39
C LEU A 71 7.70 -20.39 -2.50
N MET A 72 7.33 -19.86 -1.33
CA MET A 72 6.38 -20.51 -0.43
C MET A 72 5.03 -20.75 -1.11
N GLY A 73 4.50 -19.76 -1.83
CA GLY A 73 3.26 -19.91 -2.59
C GLY A 73 3.35 -20.98 -3.68
N ILE A 74 4.45 -21.04 -4.43
CA ILE A 74 4.67 -22.05 -5.47
C ILE A 74 4.74 -23.46 -4.86
N VAL A 75 5.51 -23.63 -3.77
CA VAL A 75 5.67 -24.93 -3.11
C VAL A 75 4.34 -25.39 -2.48
N ALA A 76 3.63 -24.49 -1.82
CA ALA A 76 2.32 -24.79 -1.24
C ALA A 76 1.29 -25.14 -2.33
N LEU A 77 1.31 -24.46 -3.47
CA LEU A 77 0.48 -24.79 -4.63
C LEU A 77 0.78 -26.19 -5.17
N ALA A 78 2.06 -26.57 -5.25
CA ALA A 78 2.47 -27.91 -5.67
C ALA A 78 2.08 -29.00 -4.65
N TRP A 79 2.12 -28.67 -3.35
CA TRP A 79 1.80 -29.60 -2.26
C TRP A 79 0.30 -29.86 -2.11
N PHE A 80 -0.50 -28.80 -2.07
CA PHE A 80 -1.94 -28.91 -1.83
C PHE A 80 -2.77 -28.90 -3.11
N GLY A 81 -2.26 -28.36 -4.21
CA GLY A 81 -3.03 -28.13 -5.44
C GLY A 81 -3.83 -26.81 -5.40
N ALA A 82 -4.17 -26.30 -6.58
CA ALA A 82 -4.79 -24.98 -6.76
C ALA A 82 -6.21 -24.84 -6.19
N SER A 83 -6.95 -25.94 -6.05
CA SER A 83 -8.36 -25.94 -5.64
C SER A 83 -8.57 -26.15 -4.13
N ASN A 84 -7.50 -26.33 -3.35
CA ASN A 84 -7.62 -26.76 -1.95
C ASN A 84 -7.90 -25.63 -0.96
N PHE A 85 -7.82 -24.37 -1.38
CA PHE A 85 -8.04 -23.21 -0.51
C PHE A 85 -9.12 -22.29 -1.06
N THR A 86 -10.18 -22.07 -0.28
CA THR A 86 -11.16 -21.00 -0.54
C THR A 86 -10.57 -19.63 -0.20
N ASP A 87 -9.75 -19.56 0.85
CA ASP A 87 -8.98 -18.37 1.23
C ASP A 87 -7.48 -18.66 1.09
N THR A 88 -6.85 -18.01 0.12
CA THR A 88 -5.41 -18.16 -0.17
C THR A 88 -4.53 -17.59 0.94
N GLU A 89 -5.03 -16.70 1.79
CA GLU A 89 -4.26 -16.14 2.91
C GLU A 89 -3.99 -17.22 4.00
N LEU A 90 -4.78 -18.29 4.03
CA LEU A 90 -4.60 -19.44 4.94
C LEU A 90 -3.55 -20.45 4.43
N MET A 91 -3.00 -20.24 3.24
CA MET A 91 -2.05 -21.17 2.63
C MET A 91 -0.75 -21.29 3.44
N MET A 92 -0.19 -20.18 3.89
CA MET A 92 1.03 -20.18 4.71
C MET A 92 0.86 -20.97 6.02
N PRO A 93 -0.14 -20.69 6.88
CA PRO A 93 -0.31 -21.43 8.12
C PRO A 93 -0.66 -22.91 7.89
N ALA A 94 -1.39 -23.24 6.81
CA ALA A 94 -1.66 -24.63 6.45
C ALA A 94 -0.39 -25.36 6.02
N PHE A 95 0.45 -24.72 5.19
CA PHE A 95 1.72 -25.28 4.76
C PHE A 95 2.70 -25.49 5.92
N ALA A 96 2.78 -24.52 6.84
CA ALA A 96 3.61 -24.65 8.03
C ALA A 96 3.20 -25.87 8.89
N GLN A 97 1.90 -26.08 9.09
CA GLN A 97 1.38 -27.23 9.84
C GLN A 97 1.58 -28.57 9.13
N ALA A 98 1.59 -28.59 7.79
CA ALA A 98 1.80 -29.80 7.02
C ALA A 98 3.26 -30.26 6.98
N VAL A 99 4.20 -29.31 7.00
CA VAL A 99 5.64 -29.60 6.80
C VAL A 99 6.41 -29.70 8.11
N PHE A 100 6.04 -28.91 9.14
CA PHE A 100 6.79 -28.83 10.39
C PHE A 100 6.11 -29.56 11.55
N PRO A 101 6.88 -30.02 12.55
CA PRO A 101 6.31 -30.44 13.83
C PRO A 101 5.44 -29.33 14.44
N GLY A 102 4.34 -29.69 15.09
CA GLY A 102 3.33 -28.73 15.55
C GLY A 102 3.88 -27.57 16.39
N TRP A 103 4.89 -27.79 17.22
CA TRP A 103 5.52 -26.73 18.02
C TRP A 103 6.27 -25.70 17.15
N LEU A 104 6.94 -26.15 16.09
CA LEU A 104 7.70 -25.29 15.18
C LEU A 104 6.74 -24.56 14.23
N ALA A 105 5.72 -25.26 13.73
CA ALA A 105 4.64 -24.64 12.95
C ALA A 105 3.96 -23.52 13.75
N GLY A 106 3.63 -23.78 15.02
CA GLY A 106 3.08 -22.78 15.93
C GLY A 106 4.00 -21.57 16.10
N LEU A 107 5.30 -21.80 16.31
CA LEU A 107 6.29 -20.72 16.42
C LEU A 107 6.35 -19.84 15.16
N LEU A 108 6.36 -20.45 13.97
CA LEU A 108 6.40 -19.72 12.70
C LEU A 108 5.14 -18.88 12.48
N ILE A 109 3.96 -19.46 12.77
CA ILE A 109 2.67 -18.77 12.67
C ILE A 109 2.63 -17.59 13.66
N CYS A 110 3.07 -17.80 14.91
CA CYS A 110 3.20 -16.73 15.89
C CYS A 110 4.15 -15.63 15.42
N GLY A 111 5.25 -15.97 14.74
CA GLY A 111 6.17 -15.00 14.13
C GLY A 111 5.48 -14.13 13.07
N ALA A 112 4.67 -14.73 12.19
CA ALA A 112 3.89 -13.98 11.20
C ALA A 112 2.84 -13.08 11.85
N LEU A 113 2.12 -13.58 12.86
CA LEU A 113 1.17 -12.79 13.65
C LEU A 113 1.86 -11.60 14.34
N ALA A 114 3.03 -11.82 14.95
CA ALA A 114 3.81 -10.78 15.60
C ALA A 114 4.27 -9.68 14.61
N ALA A 115 4.68 -10.07 13.39
CA ALA A 115 5.03 -9.11 12.33
C ALA A 115 3.83 -8.28 11.84
N MET A 116 2.63 -8.88 11.77
CA MET A 116 1.40 -8.14 11.47
C MET A 116 1.05 -7.16 12.59
N MET A 117 1.21 -7.58 13.85
CA MET A 117 0.95 -6.72 15.02
C MET A 117 1.90 -5.52 15.09
N SER A 118 3.19 -5.68 14.77
CA SER A 118 4.15 -4.56 14.76
C SER A 118 3.81 -3.50 13.69
N THR A 119 3.25 -3.94 12.56
CA THR A 119 2.77 -3.05 11.51
C THR A 119 1.46 -2.36 11.92
N ALA A 120 0.50 -3.12 12.48
CA ALA A 120 -0.75 -2.58 12.97
C ALA A 120 -0.53 -1.50 14.05
N ASP A 121 0.38 -1.75 15.00
CA ASP A 121 0.77 -0.78 16.03
C ASP A 121 1.31 0.52 15.43
N SER A 122 2.24 0.41 14.46
CA SER A 122 2.78 1.59 13.77
C SER A 122 1.70 2.38 13.02
N GLN A 123 0.74 1.72 12.38
CA GLN A 123 -0.34 2.40 11.65
C GLN A 123 -1.32 3.10 12.61
N LEU A 124 -1.72 2.41 13.69
CA LEU A 124 -2.59 2.99 14.72
C LEU A 124 -1.94 4.19 15.41
N LEU A 125 -0.63 4.11 15.68
CA LEU A 125 0.14 5.20 16.26
C LEU A 125 0.19 6.40 15.31
N VAL A 126 0.46 6.19 14.01
CA VAL A 126 0.48 7.27 13.02
C VAL A 126 -0.90 7.93 12.87
N THR A 127 -1.99 7.14 12.80
CA THR A 127 -3.34 7.69 12.76
C THR A 127 -3.66 8.49 14.02
N SER A 128 -3.31 7.97 15.19
CA SER A 128 -3.50 8.67 16.46
C SER A 128 -2.71 9.97 16.51
N SER A 129 -1.43 9.96 16.13
CA SER A 129 -0.58 11.15 16.20
C SER A 129 -1.03 12.22 15.22
N SER A 130 -1.41 11.84 13.99
CA SER A 130 -1.95 12.79 13.02
C SER A 130 -3.27 13.39 13.49
N PHE A 131 -4.15 12.61 14.11
CA PHE A 131 -5.36 13.18 14.69
C PHE A 131 -5.05 14.13 15.86
N THR A 132 -4.17 13.75 16.78
CA THR A 132 -3.87 14.59 17.94
C THR A 132 -3.09 15.84 17.60
N GLU A 133 -2.10 15.75 16.71
CA GLU A 133 -1.20 16.87 16.42
C GLU A 133 -1.75 17.74 15.29
N ASP A 134 -2.18 17.12 14.17
CA ASP A 134 -2.58 17.87 12.98
C ASP A 134 -4.02 18.41 13.09
N LEU A 135 -4.94 17.66 13.72
CA LEU A 135 -6.34 18.10 13.86
C LEU A 135 -6.64 18.70 15.23
N TYR A 136 -6.33 17.98 16.32
CA TYR A 136 -6.73 18.43 17.65
C TYR A 136 -5.88 19.61 18.13
N HIS A 137 -4.56 19.46 18.16
CA HIS A 137 -3.65 20.49 18.64
C HIS A 137 -3.66 21.70 17.72
N GLN A 138 -3.41 21.54 16.42
CA GLN A 138 -3.30 22.70 15.51
C GLN A 138 -4.63 23.42 15.24
N GLU A 139 -5.74 22.70 15.05
CA GLU A 139 -6.99 23.31 14.56
C GLU A 139 -8.08 23.45 15.64
N MET A 140 -8.11 22.61 16.68
CA MET A 140 -9.19 22.62 17.69
C MET A 140 -8.79 23.29 19.01
N GLU A 141 -7.62 22.95 19.57
CA GLU A 141 -7.15 23.48 20.85
C GLU A 141 -5.60 23.65 20.87
N PRO A 142 -5.10 24.77 20.33
CA PRO A 142 -3.66 25.08 20.24
C PRO A 142 -2.91 25.15 21.57
N ASP A 143 -3.62 25.42 22.67
CA ASP A 143 -3.03 25.54 24.01
C ASP A 143 -3.14 24.23 24.83
N ALA A 144 -3.48 23.11 24.19
CA ALA A 144 -3.65 21.83 24.88
C ALA A 144 -2.34 21.34 25.53
N SER A 145 -2.42 20.90 26.79
CA SER A 145 -1.26 20.34 27.49
C SER A 145 -0.84 18.98 26.91
N GLN A 146 0.45 18.65 27.01
CA GLN A 146 0.99 17.37 26.55
C GLN A 146 0.30 16.16 27.18
N GLU A 147 -0.06 16.24 28.47
CA GLU A 147 -0.80 15.16 29.14
C GLU A 147 -2.18 14.95 28.52
N LYS A 148 -2.86 16.04 28.13
CA LYS A 148 -4.16 15.98 27.47
C LYS A 148 -4.04 15.38 26.06
N LEU A 149 -3.03 15.80 25.29
CA LEU A 149 -2.77 15.24 23.96
C LEU A 149 -2.52 13.72 24.01
N VAL A 150 -1.71 13.24 24.96
CA VAL A 150 -1.48 11.79 25.14
C VAL A 150 -2.77 11.05 25.51
N LYS A 151 -3.62 11.61 26.38
CA LYS A 151 -4.92 11.01 26.73
C LYS A 151 -5.83 10.90 25.50
N ILE A 152 -5.93 11.96 24.71
CA ILE A 152 -6.73 11.97 23.48
C ILE A 152 -6.18 10.96 22.48
N GLY A 153 -4.85 10.89 22.30
CA GLY A 153 -4.22 9.92 21.42
C GLY A 153 -4.61 8.49 21.78
N ARG A 154 -4.52 8.11 23.06
CA ARG A 154 -4.96 6.79 23.53
C ARG A 154 -6.44 6.51 23.23
N ILE A 155 -7.32 7.51 23.40
CA ILE A 155 -8.74 7.37 23.06
C ILE A 155 -8.91 7.13 21.56
N VAL A 156 -8.24 7.93 20.73
CA VAL A 156 -8.28 7.80 19.26
C VAL A 156 -7.76 6.43 18.83
N THR A 157 -6.66 5.94 19.39
CA THR A 157 -6.13 4.59 19.12
C THR A 157 -7.19 3.51 19.40
N VAL A 158 -7.86 3.57 20.55
CA VAL A 158 -8.91 2.60 20.90
C VAL A 158 -10.10 2.70 19.94
N VAL A 159 -10.57 3.92 19.66
CA VAL A 159 -11.73 4.14 18.77
C VAL A 159 -11.43 3.65 17.35
N VAL A 160 -10.28 4.03 16.79
CA VAL A 160 -9.85 3.60 15.45
C VAL A 160 -9.67 2.08 15.41
N GLY A 161 -9.09 1.49 16.46
CA GLY A 161 -8.95 0.04 16.60
C GLY A 161 -10.30 -0.70 16.61
N LEU A 162 -11.29 -0.18 17.35
CA LEU A 162 -12.64 -0.74 17.39
C LEU A 162 -13.36 -0.61 16.04
N ILE A 163 -13.18 0.51 15.33
CA ILE A 163 -13.72 0.70 13.98
C ILE A 163 -13.08 -0.30 13.01
N ALA A 164 -11.76 -0.43 13.03
CA ALA A 164 -11.04 -1.38 12.19
C ALA A 164 -11.48 -2.82 12.47
N PHE A 165 -11.67 -3.19 13.74
CA PHE A 165 -12.22 -4.48 14.15
C PHE A 165 -13.66 -4.69 13.63
N ALA A 166 -14.53 -3.70 13.76
CA ALA A 166 -15.90 -3.78 13.26
C ALA A 166 -15.94 -3.96 11.72
N LEU A 167 -15.04 -3.30 10.99
CA LEU A 167 -14.92 -3.44 9.54
C LEU A 167 -14.47 -4.84 9.10
N THR A 168 -13.88 -5.64 9.98
CA THR A 168 -13.52 -7.03 9.65
C THR A 168 -14.74 -7.90 9.40
N PHE A 169 -15.88 -7.65 10.08
CA PHE A 169 -17.11 -8.42 9.87
C PHE A 169 -17.74 -8.22 8.49
N TYR A 170 -17.41 -7.12 7.82
CA TYR A 170 -17.89 -6.79 6.47
C TYR A 170 -16.83 -7.07 5.39
N SER A 171 -15.70 -7.67 5.78
CA SER A 171 -14.57 -7.97 4.91
C SER A 171 -14.84 -9.17 3.99
N GLY A 172 -15.42 -8.94 2.82
CA GLY A 172 -15.56 -10.00 1.80
C GLY A 172 -14.32 -10.25 0.92
N SER A 173 -13.33 -9.35 0.96
CA SER A 173 -12.13 -9.40 0.09
C SER A 173 -10.87 -9.84 0.85
N SER A 174 -9.90 -10.41 0.12
CA SER A 174 -8.62 -10.82 0.70
C SER A 174 -7.85 -9.65 1.30
N ILE A 175 -7.04 -9.95 2.31
CA ILE A 175 -6.22 -8.95 3.02
C ILE A 175 -5.32 -8.22 2.02
N PHE A 176 -4.67 -8.97 1.11
CA PHE A 176 -3.81 -8.39 0.08
C PHE A 176 -4.51 -7.35 -0.79
N LYS A 177 -5.76 -7.59 -1.22
CA LYS A 177 -6.51 -6.65 -2.06
C LYS A 177 -6.82 -5.35 -1.32
N LYS A 178 -7.17 -5.42 -0.04
CA LYS A 178 -7.44 -4.24 0.78
C LYS A 178 -6.19 -3.40 1.01
N VAL A 179 -5.07 -4.07 1.27
CA VAL A 179 -3.77 -3.40 1.43
C VAL A 179 -3.40 -2.68 0.14
N LEU A 180 -3.53 -3.33 -1.03
CA LEU A 180 -3.30 -2.67 -2.31
C LEU A 180 -4.26 -1.49 -2.55
N PHE A 181 -5.55 -1.62 -2.26
CA PHE A 181 -6.48 -0.52 -2.39
C PHE A 181 -6.07 0.72 -1.55
N ALA A 182 -5.76 0.51 -0.26
CA ALA A 182 -5.29 1.59 0.61
C ALA A 182 -3.95 2.19 0.13
N TRP A 183 -3.04 1.32 -0.32
CA TRP A 183 -1.75 1.72 -0.89
C TRP A 183 -1.91 2.57 -2.14
N ALA A 184 -2.83 2.20 -3.03
CA ALA A 184 -3.15 2.94 -4.24
C ALA A 184 -3.72 4.32 -3.92
N GLY A 185 -4.70 4.40 -3.02
CA GLY A 185 -5.34 5.67 -2.65
C GLY A 185 -4.35 6.70 -2.11
N LEU A 186 -3.53 6.30 -1.13
CA LEU A 186 -2.49 7.16 -0.56
C LEU A 186 -1.38 7.47 -1.59
N GLY A 187 -0.92 6.45 -2.31
CA GLY A 187 0.12 6.56 -3.33
C GLY A 187 -0.24 7.56 -4.43
N ALA A 188 -1.46 7.51 -4.95
CA ALA A 188 -1.96 8.38 -6.01
C ALA A 188 -2.27 9.80 -5.52
N ALA A 189 -2.75 9.95 -4.28
CA ALA A 189 -3.10 11.26 -3.74
C ALA A 189 -1.85 12.06 -3.34
N PHE A 190 -0.93 11.48 -2.57
CA PHE A 190 0.21 12.20 -1.99
C PHE A 190 1.50 12.09 -2.79
N GLY A 191 1.72 10.97 -3.49
CA GLY A 191 2.98 10.71 -4.18
C GLY A 191 3.30 11.74 -5.27
N PRO A 192 2.40 12.00 -6.23
CA PRO A 192 2.67 12.94 -7.32
C PRO A 192 2.89 14.39 -6.88
N PRO A 193 2.05 14.97 -5.98
CA PRO A 193 2.31 16.31 -5.47
C PRO A 193 3.64 16.40 -4.72
N MET A 194 3.99 15.42 -3.90
CA MET A 194 5.28 15.43 -3.18
C MET A 194 6.47 15.33 -4.14
N LEU A 195 6.37 14.50 -5.17
CA LEU A 195 7.38 14.43 -6.24
C LEU A 195 7.55 15.79 -6.93
N LEU A 196 6.45 16.45 -7.32
CA LEU A 196 6.53 17.77 -7.96
C LEU A 196 7.11 18.84 -7.02
N CYS A 197 6.76 18.83 -5.73
CA CYS A 197 7.34 19.77 -4.75
C CYS A 197 8.87 19.66 -4.65
N LEU A 198 9.43 18.46 -4.83
CA LEU A 198 10.88 18.23 -4.73
C LEU A 198 11.64 18.68 -5.98
N TRP A 199 11.07 18.48 -7.17
CA TRP A 199 11.79 18.67 -8.44
C TRP A 199 11.30 19.86 -9.28
N TRP A 200 10.18 20.49 -8.93
CA TRP A 200 9.61 21.59 -9.69
C TRP A 200 9.16 22.76 -8.81
N SER A 201 9.80 23.92 -8.98
CA SER A 201 9.51 25.14 -8.23
C SER A 201 8.19 25.84 -8.61
N GLY A 202 7.43 25.28 -9.55
CA GLY A 202 6.19 25.87 -10.04
C GLY A 202 4.93 25.39 -9.34
N VAL A 203 5.05 24.53 -8.31
CA VAL A 203 3.90 23.96 -7.58
C VAL A 203 3.16 25.04 -6.80
N THR A 204 1.82 25.02 -6.88
CA THR A 204 0.93 25.92 -6.12
C THR A 204 0.03 25.14 -5.17
N ARG A 205 -0.54 25.82 -4.16
CA ARG A 205 -1.48 25.20 -3.21
C ARG A 205 -2.67 24.57 -3.92
N ASN A 206 -3.25 25.29 -4.89
CA ASN A 206 -4.41 24.82 -5.65
C ASN A 206 -4.06 23.62 -6.54
N GLY A 207 -2.85 23.58 -7.11
CA GLY A 207 -2.39 22.44 -7.87
C GLY A 207 -2.24 21.18 -7.02
N VAL A 208 -1.66 21.29 -5.82
CA VAL A 208 -1.52 20.17 -4.87
C VAL A 208 -2.90 19.62 -4.49
N LEU A 209 -3.83 20.49 -4.10
CA LEU A 209 -5.18 20.06 -3.70
C LEU A 209 -5.94 19.38 -4.85
N ALA A 210 -5.88 19.95 -6.06
CA ALA A 210 -6.50 19.36 -7.23
C ALA A 210 -5.91 17.98 -7.55
N GLY A 211 -4.59 17.84 -7.51
CA GLY A 211 -3.88 16.57 -7.69
C GLY A 211 -4.29 15.51 -6.68
N MET A 212 -4.29 15.84 -5.39
CA MET A 212 -4.70 14.93 -4.31
C MET A 212 -6.11 14.40 -4.53
N ILE A 213 -7.06 15.29 -4.84
CA ILE A 213 -8.45 14.92 -5.10
C ILE A 213 -8.55 14.05 -6.35
N THR A 214 -7.87 14.41 -7.44
CA THR A 214 -7.87 13.62 -8.68
C THR A 214 -7.29 12.23 -8.46
N GLY A 215 -6.17 12.10 -7.75
CA GLY A 215 -5.53 10.81 -7.46
C GLY A 215 -6.43 9.89 -6.66
N LEU A 216 -6.98 10.40 -5.55
CA LEU A 216 -7.92 9.65 -4.70
C LEU A 216 -9.17 9.24 -5.48
N THR A 217 -9.79 10.19 -6.17
CA THR A 217 -11.03 9.94 -6.94
C THR A 217 -10.79 8.94 -8.06
N THR A 218 -9.64 9.01 -8.74
CA THR A 218 -9.29 8.03 -9.79
C THR A 218 -9.24 6.63 -9.20
N VAL A 219 -8.54 6.42 -8.08
CA VAL A 219 -8.46 5.09 -7.45
C VAL A 219 -9.83 4.59 -7.02
N LEU A 220 -10.64 5.45 -6.38
CA LEU A 220 -11.99 5.09 -5.96
C LEU A 220 -12.86 4.67 -7.14
N LEU A 221 -12.87 5.45 -8.23
CA LEU A 221 -13.65 5.11 -9.42
C LEU A 221 -13.10 3.86 -10.11
N TRP A 222 -11.77 3.71 -10.18
CA TRP A 222 -11.12 2.58 -10.85
C TRP A 222 -11.51 1.25 -10.22
N ASP A 223 -11.49 1.20 -8.89
CA ASP A 223 -11.70 -0.03 -8.13
C ASP A 223 -13.19 -0.28 -7.78
N ASN A 224 -14.05 0.75 -7.73
CA ASN A 224 -15.49 0.57 -7.44
C ASN A 224 -16.38 0.51 -8.68
N LEU A 225 -15.97 1.07 -9.82
CA LEU A 225 -16.74 1.02 -11.08
C LEU A 225 -16.23 -0.04 -12.06
N ASP A 226 -15.40 -0.98 -11.59
CA ASP A 226 -14.81 -2.05 -12.39
C ASP A 226 -14.21 -1.53 -13.72
N VAL A 227 -13.46 -0.42 -13.67
CA VAL A 227 -12.82 0.16 -14.87
C VAL A 227 -11.89 -0.85 -15.54
N ASN A 228 -11.30 -1.76 -14.76
CA ASN A 228 -10.53 -2.89 -15.27
C ASN A 228 -11.36 -3.85 -16.13
N ALA A 229 -12.65 -4.07 -15.80
CA ALA A 229 -13.54 -4.90 -16.62
C ALA A 229 -13.85 -4.21 -17.96
N TRP A 230 -14.14 -2.90 -17.91
CA TRP A 230 -14.31 -2.10 -19.13
C TRP A 230 -13.04 -2.08 -20.01
N LEU A 231 -11.86 -1.90 -19.42
CA LEU A 231 -10.59 -1.95 -20.15
C LEU A 231 -10.32 -3.33 -20.77
N SER A 232 -10.63 -4.40 -20.02
CA SER A 232 -10.46 -5.77 -20.51
C SER A 232 -11.40 -6.12 -21.66
N ASP A 233 -12.56 -5.46 -21.79
CA ASP A 233 -13.47 -5.59 -22.93
C ASP A 233 -12.93 -4.91 -24.20
N GLN A 234 -12.25 -3.77 -24.04
CA GLN A 234 -11.64 -3.04 -25.15
C GLN A 234 -10.32 -3.64 -25.62
N VAL A 235 -9.50 -4.11 -24.68
CA VAL A 235 -8.22 -4.77 -24.94
C VAL A 235 -8.17 -6.04 -24.10
N GLU A 236 -8.27 -7.19 -24.77
CA GLU A 236 -8.40 -8.48 -24.11
C GLU A 236 -7.28 -8.71 -23.07
N GLY A 237 -7.67 -8.81 -21.81
CA GLY A 237 -6.78 -9.10 -20.69
C GLY A 237 -5.97 -7.92 -20.15
N LEU A 238 -6.20 -6.69 -20.63
CA LEU A 238 -5.57 -5.51 -20.06
C LEU A 238 -6.12 -5.23 -18.66
N ARG A 239 -5.25 -5.34 -17.65
CA ARG A 239 -5.57 -5.02 -16.26
C ARG A 239 -4.48 -4.15 -15.65
N LEU A 240 -4.86 -2.98 -15.18
CA LEU A 240 -3.96 -2.04 -14.56
C LEU A 240 -4.34 -1.88 -13.09
N TYR A 241 -3.33 -1.99 -12.24
CA TYR A 241 -3.46 -1.61 -10.85
C TYR A 241 -3.76 -0.11 -10.75
N SER A 242 -4.82 0.25 -10.04
CA SER A 242 -5.42 1.60 -9.96
C SER A 242 -4.44 2.70 -9.57
N LEU A 243 -3.36 2.35 -8.85
CA LEU A 243 -2.29 3.28 -8.52
C LEU A 243 -1.58 3.87 -9.75
N ALA A 244 -1.30 3.09 -10.80
CA ALA A 244 -0.60 3.59 -11.98
C ALA A 244 -1.34 4.76 -12.67
N PRO A 245 -2.60 4.59 -13.11
CA PRO A 245 -3.37 5.68 -13.70
C PRO A 245 -3.68 6.79 -12.69
N GLY A 246 -3.97 6.46 -11.43
CA GLY A 246 -4.22 7.45 -10.38
C GLY A 246 -3.02 8.37 -10.15
N PHE A 247 -1.82 7.80 -10.10
CA PHE A 247 -0.58 8.54 -9.94
C PHE A 247 -0.31 9.46 -11.15
N LEU A 248 -0.48 8.95 -12.37
CA LEU A 248 -0.28 9.74 -13.59
C LEU A 248 -1.28 10.90 -13.70
N LEU A 249 -2.57 10.66 -13.46
CA LEU A 249 -3.59 11.70 -13.53
C LEU A 249 -3.39 12.76 -12.45
N SER A 250 -3.09 12.36 -11.21
CA SER A 250 -2.74 13.29 -10.14
C SER A 250 -1.49 14.12 -10.48
N LEU A 251 -0.46 13.51 -11.08
CA LEU A 251 0.73 14.23 -11.54
C LEU A 251 0.39 15.31 -12.59
N LEU A 252 -0.36 14.93 -13.63
CA LEU A 252 -0.74 15.82 -14.73
C LEU A 252 -1.64 16.95 -14.25
N VAL A 253 -2.62 16.66 -13.39
CA VAL A 253 -3.50 17.69 -12.82
C VAL A 253 -2.73 18.62 -11.89
N THR A 254 -1.87 18.09 -11.02
CA THR A 254 -1.04 18.92 -10.13
C THR A 254 -0.18 19.87 -10.96
N TRP A 255 0.50 19.36 -11.98
CA TRP A 255 1.34 20.16 -12.86
C TRP A 255 0.53 21.21 -13.64
N GLY A 256 -0.56 20.79 -14.28
CA GLY A 256 -1.41 21.65 -15.11
C GLY A 256 -2.05 22.79 -14.31
N VAL A 257 -2.70 22.47 -13.18
CA VAL A 257 -3.34 23.47 -12.32
C VAL A 257 -2.29 24.40 -11.71
N SER A 258 -1.14 23.88 -11.29
CA SER A 258 -0.05 24.72 -10.78
C SER A 258 0.48 25.66 -11.86
N ALA A 259 0.69 25.18 -13.08
CA ALA A 259 1.18 26.01 -14.20
C ALA A 259 0.21 27.15 -14.54
N MET A 260 -1.10 26.91 -14.43
CA MET A 260 -2.14 27.93 -14.65
C MET A 260 -2.27 28.91 -13.48
N THR A 261 -2.08 28.46 -12.24
CA THR A 261 -2.28 29.28 -11.03
C THR A 261 -1.01 29.97 -10.53
N ARG A 262 0.17 29.64 -11.09
CA ARG A 262 1.49 30.20 -10.72
C ARG A 262 1.59 31.73 -10.76
N ARG A 263 0.71 32.39 -11.51
CA ARG A 263 0.63 33.87 -11.58
C ARG A 263 -0.13 34.52 -10.42
N SER A 264 -0.93 33.75 -9.67
CA SER A 264 -1.80 34.27 -8.60
C SER A 264 -1.17 34.22 -7.20
N ASP A 265 -0.14 33.39 -7.00
CA ASP A 265 0.53 33.17 -5.70
C ASP A 265 1.87 33.95 -5.56
N LYS A 266 2.14 34.89 -6.49
CA LYS A 266 3.22 35.89 -6.38
C LYS A 266 2.62 37.26 -6.13
#